data_AF-A0A8T7CPZ6-F1
#
_entry.id   AF-A0A8T7CPZ6-F1
#
_cell.length_a   1.000
_cell.length_b   1.000
_cell.length_c   1.000
_cell.angle_alpha   90.00
_cell.angle_beta   90.00
_cell.angle_gamma   90.00
#
_symmetry.space_group_name_H-M   'P 1'
#
loop_
_entity.id
_entity.type
_entity.pdbx_description
1 polymer ?
#
loop_
_entity_poly.entity_id
_entity_poly.type
_entity_poly.pdbx_seq_one_letter_code
_entity_poly.pdbx_strand_id
1 'polypeptide(L)'
;MNPNRSWGDLVFGLLFIIGGLITIFYVKRVLIDTEKNKLISQEGVILPLRNKRYAIDKIRAISISVKSVRSNNKERTTFPVRLSGIKDSVILNHKNPWFSRVIAEQLARLMKVPLVNRVYGTTTTREPDDLDTPLIERWRREGKRFEKPSRSYDSDLQESAPGQTYILWLRAEMPQLKYLIGLLWLLVIPAVLDVAFAEVFHSTAYRITAVIFAVAGVMLLSMVGRSKLTISGEKVTFRQGYFPLKASLRMEAIEELIVAGDGITLIGDTNAVWVHWGTSKQDSDYLEAVIPYQIQRLSVGTLP
;
A
#
# COMPACT_ATOMS: atom_id res chain seq x y z
N MET A 1 4.16 -24.58 44.74
CA MET A 1 4.90 -24.94 43.50
C MET A 1 4.50 -26.35 43.11
N ASN A 2 3.84 -26.52 41.96
CA ASN A 2 3.28 -27.82 41.56
C ASN A 2 4.40 -28.67 40.92
N PRO A 3 4.79 -29.83 41.47
CA PRO A 3 5.92 -30.62 40.98
C PRO A 3 5.64 -31.35 39.65
N ASN A 4 4.40 -31.30 39.15
CA ASN A 4 3.98 -31.89 37.88
C ASN A 4 3.91 -30.87 36.73
N ARG A 5 4.87 -29.94 36.63
CA ARG A 5 5.02 -29.16 35.40
C ARG A 5 5.62 -30.09 34.36
N SER A 6 4.80 -30.57 33.44
CA SER A 6 5.22 -31.57 32.46
C SER A 6 6.38 -31.01 31.64
N TRP A 7 7.42 -31.81 31.41
CA TRP A 7 8.49 -31.45 30.47
C TRP A 7 7.94 -31.04 29.09
N GLY A 8 6.74 -31.53 28.73
CA GLY A 8 6.00 -31.13 27.54
C GLY A 8 5.71 -29.62 27.47
N ASP A 9 5.30 -28.99 28.58
CA ASP A 9 4.99 -27.55 28.60
C ASP A 9 6.23 -26.68 28.37
N LEU A 10 7.38 -27.12 28.88
CA LEU A 10 8.67 -26.44 28.68
C LEU A 10 9.16 -26.58 27.23
N VAL A 11 9.08 -27.78 26.66
CA VAL A 11 9.46 -28.03 25.26
C VAL A 11 8.53 -27.25 24.32
N PHE A 12 7.23 -27.22 24.60
CA PHE A 12 6.25 -26.49 23.79
C PHE A 12 6.46 -24.97 23.87
N GLY A 13 6.71 -24.44 25.08
CA GLY A 13 7.05 -23.03 25.27
C GLY A 13 8.34 -22.64 24.54
N LEU A 14 9.37 -23.49 24.59
CA LEU A 14 10.63 -23.27 23.88
C LEU A 14 10.45 -23.28 22.35
N LEU A 15 9.65 -24.20 21.81
CA LEU A 15 9.34 -24.24 20.38
C LEU A 15 8.58 -22.99 19.92
N PHE A 16 7.66 -22.47 20.73
CA PHE A 16 6.96 -21.22 20.47
C PHE A 16 7.90 -20.01 20.48
N ILE A 17 8.82 -19.95 21.45
CA ILE A 17 9.83 -18.89 21.52
C ILE A 17 10.75 -18.95 20.31
N ILE A 18 11.28 -20.13 19.95
CA ILE A 18 12.14 -20.30 18.78
C ILE A 18 11.39 -19.96 17.49
N GLY A 19 10.16 -20.44 17.33
CA GLY A 19 9.32 -20.11 16.18
C GLY A 19 8.99 -18.61 16.08
N GLY A 20 8.70 -17.97 17.22
CA GLY A 20 8.49 -16.54 17.32
C GLY A 20 9.74 -15.74 16.94
N LEU A 21 10.90 -16.12 17.49
CA LEU A 21 12.20 -15.51 17.16
C LEU A 21 12.54 -15.68 15.68
N ILE A 22 12.39 -16.88 15.10
CA ILE A 22 12.60 -17.11 13.66
C ILE A 22 11.69 -16.20 12.83
N THR A 23 10.43 -16.04 13.24
CA THR A 23 9.47 -15.21 12.50
C THR A 23 9.81 -13.72 12.59
N ILE A 24 10.21 -13.23 13.76
CA ILE A 24 10.55 -11.82 14.00
C ILE A 24 11.87 -11.46 13.31
N PHE A 25 12.86 -12.34 13.39
CA PHE A 25 14.21 -12.07 12.90
C PHE A 25 14.43 -12.55 11.46
N TYR A 26 13.46 -13.15 10.78
CA TYR A 26 13.61 -13.50 9.37
C TYR A 26 13.79 -12.25 8.50
N VAL A 27 14.98 -12.05 7.97
CA VAL A 27 15.36 -10.96 7.08
C VAL A 27 15.66 -11.49 5.69
N LYS A 28 15.14 -10.78 4.68
CA LYS A 28 15.55 -10.93 3.30
C LYS A 28 16.45 -9.76 2.91
N ARG A 29 17.68 -10.06 2.47
CA ARG A 29 18.66 -9.05 2.06
C ARG A 29 18.96 -9.20 0.58
N VAL A 30 19.20 -8.09 -0.09
CA VAL A 30 19.68 -8.05 -1.47
C VAL A 30 20.98 -7.28 -1.44
N LEU A 31 22.07 -7.94 -1.84
CA LEU A 31 23.41 -7.37 -1.89
C LEU A 31 23.83 -7.28 -3.35
N ILE A 32 24.48 -6.19 -3.71
CA ILE A 32 25.09 -6.02 -5.03
C ILE A 32 26.60 -6.06 -4.80
N ASP A 33 27.25 -7.06 -5.40
CA ASP A 33 28.69 -7.21 -5.43
C ASP A 33 29.18 -6.64 -6.77
N THR A 34 29.57 -5.37 -6.75
CA THR A 34 30.01 -4.61 -7.94
C THR A 34 31.32 -5.16 -8.50
N GLU A 35 32.22 -5.63 -7.64
CA GLU A 35 33.52 -6.20 -8.07
C GLU A 35 33.32 -7.51 -8.85
N LYS A 36 32.39 -8.35 -8.40
CA LYS A 36 32.11 -9.65 -9.04
C LYS A 36 30.95 -9.61 -10.02
N ASN A 37 30.39 -8.43 -10.27
CA ASN A 37 29.23 -8.19 -11.13
C ASN A 37 28.04 -9.13 -10.83
N LYS A 38 27.73 -9.31 -9.55
CA LYS A 38 26.72 -10.27 -9.07
C LYS A 38 25.71 -9.62 -8.13
N LEU A 39 24.45 -10.00 -8.30
CA LEU A 39 23.37 -9.72 -7.34
C LEU A 39 23.15 -10.96 -6.47
N ILE A 40 23.23 -10.79 -5.16
CA ILE A 40 23.08 -11.85 -4.17
C ILE A 40 21.81 -11.60 -3.36
N SER A 41 20.82 -12.47 -3.52
CA SER A 41 19.64 -12.51 -2.65
C SER A 41 19.91 -13.48 -1.50
N GLN A 42 19.81 -12.99 -0.27
CA GLN A 42 20.00 -13.76 0.95
C GLN A 42 18.71 -13.83 1.76
N GLU A 43 18.42 -15.01 2.31
CA GLU A 43 17.27 -15.25 3.18
C GLU A 43 17.76 -15.94 4.47
N GLY A 44 17.40 -15.42 5.65
CA GLY A 44 17.84 -15.99 6.93
C GLY A 44 17.41 -15.17 8.14
N VAL A 45 17.73 -15.65 9.34
CA VAL A 45 17.30 -15.04 10.62
C VAL A 45 18.41 -14.14 11.22
N ILE A 46 19.65 -14.58 11.13
CA ILE A 46 20.85 -13.83 11.57
C ILE A 46 21.98 -14.09 10.57
N LEU A 47 22.18 -15.37 10.23
CA LEU A 47 23.04 -15.83 9.15
C LEU A 47 22.21 -16.18 7.90
N PRO A 48 22.76 -16.00 6.69
CA PRO A 48 22.06 -16.35 5.46
C PRO A 48 21.89 -17.87 5.36
N LEU A 49 20.65 -18.36 5.44
CA LEU A 49 20.30 -19.77 5.29
C LEU A 49 20.22 -20.18 3.81
N ARG A 50 19.85 -19.24 2.94
CA ARG A 50 19.78 -19.45 1.48
C ARG A 50 20.39 -18.26 0.74
N ASN A 51 21.25 -18.56 -0.23
CA ASN A 51 21.89 -17.59 -1.10
C ASN A 51 21.55 -17.91 -2.55
N LYS A 52 20.92 -16.97 -3.25
CA LYS A 52 20.77 -17.02 -4.70
C LYS A 52 21.66 -15.97 -5.33
N ARG A 53 22.47 -16.36 -6.31
CA ARG A 53 23.40 -15.49 -7.01
C ARG A 53 22.94 -15.33 -8.45
N TYR A 54 22.88 -14.09 -8.91
CA TYR A 54 22.47 -13.74 -10.25
C TYR A 54 23.59 -12.90 -10.89
N ALA A 55 23.91 -13.19 -12.15
CA ALA A 55 24.89 -12.42 -12.89
C ALA A 55 24.20 -11.15 -13.44
N ILE A 56 24.78 -9.97 -13.20
CA ILE A 56 24.13 -8.69 -13.50
C ILE A 56 24.01 -8.46 -15.01
N ASP A 57 24.99 -8.92 -15.78
CA ASP A 57 25.03 -8.91 -17.25
C ASP A 57 23.80 -9.56 -17.91
N LYS A 58 23.17 -10.52 -17.24
CA LYS A 58 21.97 -11.22 -17.73
C LYS A 58 20.66 -10.52 -17.39
N ILE A 59 20.71 -9.50 -16.54
CA ILE A 59 19.53 -8.76 -16.08
C ILE A 59 19.23 -7.68 -17.12
N ARG A 60 18.06 -7.78 -17.75
CA ARG A 60 17.61 -6.80 -18.77
C ARG A 60 16.70 -5.72 -18.21
N ALA A 61 15.94 -6.05 -17.16
CA ALA A 61 14.99 -5.14 -16.53
C ALA A 61 14.63 -5.67 -15.14
N ILE A 62 14.20 -4.78 -14.26
CA ILE A 62 13.48 -5.15 -13.04
C ILE A 62 11.99 -5.18 -13.35
N SER A 63 11.29 -6.23 -12.93
CA SER A 63 9.85 -6.30 -13.11
C SER A 63 9.12 -6.52 -11.79
N ILE A 64 8.03 -5.80 -11.61
CA ILE A 64 7.09 -5.99 -10.51
C ILE A 64 5.74 -6.39 -11.10
N SER A 65 5.10 -7.41 -10.55
CA SER A 65 3.79 -7.89 -11.04
C SER A 65 2.86 -8.21 -9.88
N VAL A 66 1.55 -8.28 -10.15
CA VAL A 66 0.62 -8.93 -9.21
C VAL A 66 0.74 -10.44 -9.34
N LYS A 67 0.68 -11.15 -8.22
CA LYS A 67 0.43 -12.59 -8.19
C LYS A 67 -0.59 -12.88 -7.10
N SER A 68 -1.81 -13.20 -7.50
CA SER A 68 -2.82 -13.81 -6.63
C SER A 68 -2.56 -15.31 -6.55
N VAL A 69 -2.33 -15.81 -5.34
CA VAL A 69 -2.27 -17.25 -5.07
C VAL A 69 -3.49 -17.61 -4.24
N ARG A 70 -4.35 -18.48 -4.78
CA ARG A 70 -5.47 -19.06 -4.04
C ARG A 70 -4.98 -20.34 -3.36
N SER A 71 -5.04 -20.39 -2.04
CA SER A 71 -4.71 -21.58 -1.24
C SER A 71 -5.72 -21.72 -0.10
N ASN A 72 -6.31 -22.92 0.05
CA ASN A 72 -7.30 -23.25 1.09
C ASN A 72 -8.36 -22.15 1.31
N ASN A 73 -9.06 -21.78 0.23
CA ASN A 73 -10.12 -20.78 0.23
C ASN A 73 -9.72 -19.35 0.65
N LYS A 74 -8.41 -19.09 0.78
CA LYS A 74 -7.85 -17.75 1.00
C LYS A 74 -7.10 -17.31 -0.24
N GLU A 75 -7.49 -16.17 -0.79
CA GLU A 75 -6.71 -15.49 -1.81
C GLU A 75 -5.63 -14.65 -1.13
N ARG A 76 -4.37 -14.86 -1.52
CA ARG A 76 -3.26 -14.02 -1.09
C ARG A 76 -2.64 -13.35 -2.29
N THR A 77 -2.87 -12.05 -2.38
CA THR A 77 -2.22 -11.18 -3.36
C THR A 77 -0.82 -10.85 -2.86
N THR A 78 0.17 -11.01 -3.74
CA THR A 78 1.57 -10.69 -3.49
C THR A 78 2.16 -9.96 -4.68
N PHE A 79 3.21 -9.17 -4.43
CA PHE A 79 3.85 -8.31 -5.41
C PHE A 79 5.31 -8.72 -5.59
N PRO A 80 5.58 -9.81 -6.34
CA PRO A 80 6.93 -10.27 -6.57
C PRO A 80 7.73 -9.30 -7.45
N VAL A 81 8.95 -8.98 -7.00
CA VAL A 81 10.00 -8.30 -7.77
C VAL A 81 10.89 -9.36 -8.41
N ARG A 82 11.03 -9.32 -9.73
CA ARG A 82 11.79 -10.29 -10.54
C ARG A 82 12.84 -9.63 -11.43
N LEU A 83 13.90 -10.38 -11.72
CA LEU A 83 14.88 -10.01 -12.74
C LEU A 83 14.45 -10.52 -14.11
N SER A 84 14.10 -9.62 -15.00
CA SER A 84 13.83 -9.97 -16.40
C SER A 84 15.12 -10.43 -17.08
N GLY A 85 15.06 -11.53 -17.84
CA GLY A 85 16.22 -12.17 -18.47
C GLY A 85 16.76 -13.40 -17.72
N ILE A 86 16.29 -13.63 -16.48
CA ILE A 86 16.67 -14.80 -15.68
C ILE A 86 15.41 -15.56 -15.26
N LYS A 87 15.38 -16.87 -15.50
CA LYS A 87 14.26 -17.73 -15.10
C LYS A 87 14.22 -17.90 -13.58
N ASP A 88 13.01 -17.92 -13.01
CA ASP A 88 12.75 -18.13 -11.57
C ASP A 88 13.44 -17.13 -10.62
N SER A 89 13.65 -15.90 -11.10
CA SER A 89 14.44 -14.84 -10.46
C SER A 89 13.66 -13.96 -9.47
N VAL A 90 12.81 -14.55 -8.64
CA VAL A 90 12.07 -13.77 -7.61
C VAL A 90 13.05 -13.30 -6.54
N ILE A 91 13.38 -12.00 -6.56
CA ILE A 91 14.25 -11.37 -5.57
C ILE A 91 13.45 -11.01 -4.33
N LEU A 92 12.26 -10.45 -4.46
CA LEU A 92 11.43 -10.06 -3.33
C LEU A 92 10.01 -10.52 -3.60
N ASN A 93 9.30 -10.93 -2.55
CA ASN A 93 7.88 -11.24 -2.66
C ASN A 93 7.17 -10.71 -1.41
N HIS A 94 6.53 -9.54 -1.54
CA HIS A 94 5.94 -8.84 -0.40
C HIS A 94 4.43 -8.65 -0.59
N LYS A 95 3.70 -8.44 0.52
CA LYS A 95 2.24 -8.20 0.49
C LYS A 95 1.89 -6.75 0.21
N ASN A 96 2.79 -5.82 0.52
CA ASN A 96 2.62 -4.39 0.26
C ASN A 96 3.22 -4.04 -1.11
N PRO A 97 2.41 -3.52 -2.06
CA PRO A 97 2.89 -3.14 -3.39
C PRO A 97 3.86 -1.95 -3.36
N TRP A 98 3.63 -0.96 -2.50
CA TRP A 98 4.49 0.22 -2.36
C TRP A 98 5.90 -0.18 -1.95
N PHE A 99 6.04 -1.03 -0.92
CA PHE A 99 7.35 -1.53 -0.50
C PHE A 99 8.06 -2.29 -1.63
N SER A 100 7.31 -3.09 -2.38
CA SER A 100 7.87 -3.85 -3.51
C SER A 100 8.34 -2.92 -4.64
N ARG A 101 7.62 -1.82 -4.88
CA ARG A 101 7.97 -0.80 -5.86
C ARG A 101 9.24 -0.06 -5.46
N VAL A 102 9.32 0.46 -4.23
CA VAL A 102 10.50 1.19 -3.74
C VAL A 102 11.76 0.34 -3.91
N ILE A 103 11.70 -0.94 -3.52
CA ILE A 103 12.83 -1.85 -3.70
C ILE A 103 13.13 -2.10 -5.19
N ALA A 104 12.09 -2.24 -6.02
CA ALA A 104 12.27 -2.43 -7.46
C ALA A 104 12.90 -1.21 -8.15
N GLU A 105 12.53 0.01 -7.77
CA GLU A 105 13.11 1.27 -8.24
C GLU A 105 14.57 1.41 -7.81
N GLN A 106 14.86 1.15 -6.53
CA GLN A 106 16.23 1.14 -6.03
C GLN A 106 17.11 0.15 -6.80
N LEU A 107 16.61 -1.06 -7.05
CA LEU A 107 17.32 -2.08 -7.83
C LEU A 107 17.50 -1.66 -9.29
N ALA A 108 16.47 -1.10 -9.92
CA ALA A 108 16.52 -0.61 -11.30
C ALA A 108 17.57 0.51 -11.46
N ARG A 109 17.59 1.46 -10.53
CA ARG A 109 18.57 2.56 -10.48
C ARG A 109 19.99 2.05 -10.27
N LEU A 110 20.20 1.18 -9.28
CA LEU A 110 21.52 0.63 -8.95
C LEU A 110 22.10 -0.20 -10.10
N MET A 111 21.26 -0.97 -10.79
CA MET A 111 21.70 -1.81 -11.91
C MET A 111 21.66 -1.10 -13.27
N LYS A 112 21.16 0.13 -13.32
CA LYS A 112 20.97 0.90 -14.56
C LYS A 112 20.18 0.11 -15.62
N VAL A 113 19.09 -0.53 -15.19
CA VAL A 113 18.18 -1.26 -16.08
C VAL A 113 16.75 -0.75 -15.89
N PRO A 114 15.90 -0.79 -16.93
CA PRO A 114 14.54 -0.28 -16.83
C PRO A 114 13.69 -1.04 -15.79
N LEU A 115 12.73 -0.33 -15.22
CA LEU A 115 11.69 -0.87 -14.34
C LEU A 115 10.40 -1.09 -15.14
N VAL A 116 9.94 -2.34 -15.17
CA VAL A 116 8.68 -2.77 -15.78
C VAL A 116 7.65 -3.03 -14.68
N ASN A 117 6.67 -2.14 -14.52
CA ASN A 117 5.58 -2.28 -13.58
C ASN A 117 4.35 -2.89 -14.26
N ARG A 118 3.87 -4.02 -13.72
CA ARG A 118 2.66 -4.74 -14.15
C ARG A 118 1.67 -4.93 -13.01
N VAL A 119 1.74 -4.09 -11.99
CA VAL A 119 0.94 -4.24 -10.77
C VAL A 119 -0.51 -3.78 -10.95
N TYR A 120 -0.76 -2.85 -11.87
CA TYR A 120 -2.02 -2.09 -11.89
C TYR A 120 -2.72 -2.13 -13.25
N GLY A 121 -2.75 -3.31 -13.86
CA GLY A 121 -3.47 -3.57 -15.12
C GLY A 121 -2.74 -3.10 -16.38
N THR A 122 -2.19 -1.88 -16.37
CA THR A 122 -1.33 -1.39 -17.45
C THR A 122 0.14 -1.73 -17.18
N THR A 123 0.87 -2.12 -18.24
CA THR A 123 2.31 -2.32 -18.15
C THR A 123 3.00 -0.99 -18.41
N THR A 124 3.65 -0.43 -17.40
CA THR A 124 4.49 0.77 -17.54
C THR A 124 5.95 0.36 -17.53
N THR A 125 6.76 0.94 -18.41
CA THR A 125 8.22 0.76 -18.41
C THR A 125 8.86 2.12 -18.20
N ARG A 126 9.76 2.22 -17.22
CA ARG A 126 10.52 3.44 -16.93
C ARG A 126 12.01 3.14 -17.04
N GLU A 127 12.73 3.99 -17.76
CA GLU A 127 14.19 3.96 -17.77
C GLU A 127 14.75 4.39 -16.41
N PRO A 128 15.98 3.97 -16.05
CA PRO A 128 16.61 4.33 -14.77
C PRO A 128 16.62 5.83 -14.49
N ASP A 129 16.86 6.64 -15.52
CA ASP A 129 16.95 8.09 -15.42
C ASP A 129 15.57 8.76 -15.29
N ASP A 130 14.51 8.05 -15.66
CA ASP A 130 13.11 8.50 -15.60
C ASP A 130 12.38 8.04 -14.32
N LEU A 131 13.06 7.31 -13.42
CA LEU A 131 12.44 6.78 -12.21
C LEU A 131 11.99 7.89 -11.27
N ASP A 132 12.76 8.98 -11.20
CA ASP A 132 12.55 10.12 -10.28
C ASP A 132 11.79 11.27 -10.96
N THR A 133 11.40 11.11 -12.22
CA THR A 133 10.68 12.15 -12.97
C THR A 133 9.21 12.21 -12.52
N PRO A 134 8.73 13.39 -12.06
CA PRO A 134 7.33 13.58 -11.72
C PRO A 134 6.41 13.20 -12.87
N LEU A 135 5.26 12.61 -12.54
CA LEU A 135 4.23 12.18 -13.49
C LEU A 135 3.82 13.30 -14.44
N ILE A 136 3.71 14.52 -13.92
CA ILE A 136 3.30 15.68 -14.70
C ILE A 136 4.34 16.08 -15.75
N GLU A 137 5.62 15.99 -15.42
CA GLU A 137 6.71 16.27 -16.34
C GLU A 137 6.77 15.22 -17.44
N ARG A 138 6.51 13.96 -17.09
CA ARG A 138 6.37 12.87 -18.07
C ARG A 138 5.22 13.12 -19.03
N TRP A 139 4.03 13.48 -18.53
CA TRP A 139 2.89 13.83 -19.38
C TRP A 139 3.20 15.01 -20.30
N ARG A 140 3.95 16.02 -19.82
CA ARG A 140 4.39 17.14 -20.64
C ARG A 140 5.34 16.69 -21.75
N ARG A 141 6.37 15.90 -21.42
CA ARG A 141 7.36 15.38 -22.37
C ARG A 141 6.73 14.49 -23.44
N GLU A 142 5.73 13.70 -23.06
CA GLU A 142 4.95 12.84 -23.96
C GLU A 142 3.87 13.60 -24.76
N GLY A 143 3.64 14.89 -24.47
CA GLY A 143 2.54 15.66 -25.07
C GLY A 143 1.15 15.16 -24.67
N LYS A 144 1.04 14.35 -23.62
CA LYS A 144 -0.22 13.77 -23.14
C LYS A 144 -1.12 14.87 -22.59
N ARG A 145 -2.32 15.01 -23.16
CA ARG A 145 -3.34 15.95 -22.70
C ARG A 145 -4.60 15.19 -22.31
N PHE A 146 -5.20 15.59 -21.20
CA PHE A 146 -6.46 15.04 -20.76
C PHE A 146 -7.58 16.00 -21.12
N GLU A 147 -8.66 15.47 -21.66
CA GLU A 147 -9.87 16.24 -21.91
C GLU A 147 -10.71 16.31 -20.63
N LYS A 148 -11.49 17.39 -20.50
CA LYS A 148 -12.43 17.51 -19.39
C LYS A 148 -13.54 16.46 -19.58
N PRO A 149 -13.68 15.48 -18.67
CA PRO A 149 -14.73 14.49 -18.82
C PRO A 149 -16.11 15.13 -18.59
N SER A 150 -17.12 14.60 -19.26
CA SER A 150 -18.52 14.89 -18.96
C SER A 150 -18.98 14.02 -17.81
N ARG A 151 -19.80 14.60 -16.93
CA ARG A 151 -20.38 13.88 -15.79
C ARG A 151 -21.75 13.33 -16.16
N SER A 152 -22.04 12.09 -15.74
CA SER A 152 -23.37 11.50 -15.87
C SER A 152 -24.38 12.26 -15.01
N TYR A 153 -25.60 12.46 -15.54
CA TYR A 153 -26.67 13.13 -14.81
C TYR A 153 -27.08 12.41 -13.52
N ASP A 154 -26.89 11.09 -13.46
CA ASP A 154 -27.26 10.23 -12.33
C ASP A 154 -26.14 10.07 -11.28
N SER A 155 -25.07 10.86 -11.39
CA SER A 155 -23.91 10.74 -10.51
C SER A 155 -24.18 11.36 -9.14
N ASP A 156 -23.82 10.64 -8.07
CA ASP A 156 -23.92 11.11 -6.67
C ASP A 156 -22.76 12.03 -6.23
N LEU A 157 -21.79 12.25 -7.13
CA LEU A 157 -20.60 13.04 -6.83
C LEU A 157 -20.96 14.49 -6.51
N GLN A 158 -20.14 15.18 -5.74
CA GLN A 158 -20.26 16.64 -5.65
C GLN A 158 -18.92 17.25 -5.96
N GLU A 159 -18.93 18.36 -6.70
CA GLU A 159 -17.74 19.02 -7.15
C GLU A 159 -17.81 20.50 -6.84
N SER A 160 -16.67 21.07 -6.49
CA SER A 160 -16.50 22.50 -6.35
C SER A 160 -15.11 22.86 -6.83
N ALA A 161 -15.00 23.89 -7.67
CA ALA A 161 -13.73 24.34 -8.22
C ALA A 161 -13.44 25.80 -7.83
N PRO A 162 -13.28 26.12 -6.53
CA PRO A 162 -12.98 27.48 -6.09
C PRO A 162 -11.55 27.87 -6.48
N GLY A 163 -11.42 28.78 -7.45
CA GLY A 163 -10.13 29.33 -7.88
C GLY A 163 -9.17 28.25 -8.40
N GLN A 164 -8.05 28.07 -7.69
CA GLN A 164 -6.99 27.11 -8.02
C GLN A 164 -7.10 25.78 -7.25
N THR A 165 -8.27 25.49 -6.67
CA THR A 165 -8.51 24.23 -5.97
C THR A 165 -9.70 23.52 -6.61
N TYR A 166 -9.57 22.21 -6.77
CA TYR A 166 -10.66 21.31 -7.13
C TYR A 166 -10.98 20.41 -5.94
N ILE A 167 -12.25 20.41 -5.54
CA ILE A 167 -12.77 19.64 -4.42
C ILE A 167 -13.81 18.68 -4.99
N LEU A 168 -13.67 17.42 -4.62
CA LEU A 168 -14.60 16.37 -4.98
C LEU A 168 -15.02 15.63 -3.70
N TRP A 169 -16.33 15.51 -3.50
CA TRP A 169 -16.89 14.72 -2.42
C TRP A 169 -17.37 13.37 -2.95
N LEU A 170 -16.85 12.32 -2.32
CA LEU A 170 -17.20 10.92 -2.58
C LEU A 170 -18.05 10.40 -1.42
N ARG A 171 -18.90 9.41 -1.70
CA ARG A 171 -19.56 8.65 -0.63
C ARG A 171 -18.49 7.97 0.23
N ALA A 172 -18.60 8.08 1.55
CA ALA A 172 -17.74 7.29 2.42
C ALA A 172 -18.10 5.82 2.23
N GLU A 173 -17.12 5.02 1.82
CA GLU A 173 -17.32 3.58 1.69
C GLU A 173 -17.23 2.95 3.08
N MET A 174 -18.22 2.13 3.42
CA MET A 174 -18.15 1.33 4.64
C MET A 174 -17.05 0.28 4.45
N PRO A 175 -16.09 0.14 5.38
CA PRO A 175 -15.13 -0.94 5.32
C PRO A 175 -15.89 -2.26 5.29
N GLN A 176 -15.36 -3.21 4.52
CA GLN A 176 -15.92 -4.55 4.35
C GLN A 176 -16.43 -5.09 5.70
N LEU A 177 -17.65 -5.64 5.74
CA LEU A 177 -18.37 -6.15 6.92
C LEU A 177 -17.48 -6.88 7.94
N LYS A 178 -16.45 -7.58 7.48
CA LYS A 178 -15.41 -8.24 8.28
C LYS A 178 -14.71 -7.32 9.30
N TYR A 179 -14.49 -6.04 8.98
CA TYR A 179 -13.87 -5.08 9.90
C TYR A 179 -14.84 -4.63 10.98
N LEU A 180 -16.13 -4.46 10.63
CA LEU A 180 -17.18 -4.16 11.59
C LEU A 180 -17.39 -5.34 12.56
N ILE A 181 -17.37 -6.57 12.04
CA ILE A 181 -17.39 -7.80 12.84
C ILE A 181 -16.14 -7.90 13.73
N GLY A 182 -14.96 -7.60 13.19
CA GLY A 182 -13.71 -7.59 13.97
C GLY A 182 -13.74 -6.56 15.10
N LEU A 183 -14.30 -5.39 14.84
CA LEU A 183 -14.51 -4.32 15.82
C LEU A 183 -15.51 -4.75 16.89
N LEU A 184 -16.59 -5.45 16.51
CA LEU A 184 -17.53 -6.04 17.47
C LEU A 184 -16.86 -7.10 18.36
N TRP A 185 -16.05 -7.99 17.80
CA TRP A 185 -15.29 -8.97 18.58
C TRP A 185 -14.28 -8.33 19.54
N LEU A 186 -13.66 -7.23 19.13
CA LEU A 186 -12.79 -6.44 19.98
C LEU A 186 -13.52 -5.81 21.19
N LEU A 187 -14.84 -5.64 21.13
CA LEU A 187 -15.66 -5.21 22.27
C LEU A 187 -16.11 -6.38 23.15
N VAL A 188 -16.45 -7.52 22.53
CA VAL A 188 -16.95 -8.71 23.23
C VAL A 188 -15.85 -9.41 24.03
N ILE A 189 -14.64 -9.56 23.46
CA ILE A 189 -13.56 -10.31 24.11
C ILE A 189 -13.15 -9.69 25.46
N PRO A 190 -12.89 -8.37 25.57
CA PRO A 190 -12.53 -7.78 26.85
C PRO A 190 -13.66 -7.84 27.87
N ALA A 191 -14.92 -7.69 27.45
CA ALA A 191 -16.08 -7.81 28.34
C ALA A 191 -16.21 -9.23 28.91
N VAL A 192 -16.02 -10.26 28.08
CA VAL A 192 -16.01 -11.66 28.52
C VAL A 192 -14.83 -11.94 29.45
N LEU A 193 -13.63 -11.42 29.14
CA LEU A 193 -12.45 -11.56 29.99
C LEU A 193 -12.61 -10.86 31.34
N ASP A 194 -13.25 -9.69 31.39
CA ASP A 194 -13.51 -8.95 32.63
C ASP A 194 -14.52 -9.70 33.51
N VAL A 195 -15.56 -10.30 32.94
CA VAL A 195 -16.51 -11.15 33.68
C VAL A 195 -15.84 -12.45 34.15
N ALA A 196 -15.03 -13.10 33.30
CA ALA A 196 -14.42 -14.39 33.60
C ALA A 196 -13.22 -14.32 34.56
N PHE A 197 -12.53 -13.17 34.62
CA PHE A 197 -11.29 -12.99 35.38
C PHE A 197 -11.26 -11.67 36.18
N ALA A 198 -12.41 -11.28 36.73
CA ALA A 198 -12.64 -10.04 37.46
C ALA A 198 -11.54 -9.74 38.52
N GLU A 199 -11.11 -10.75 39.28
CA GLU A 199 -10.13 -10.56 40.35
C GLU A 199 -8.69 -10.28 39.88
N VAL A 200 -8.34 -10.62 38.64
CA VAL A 200 -6.94 -10.58 38.16
C VAL A 200 -6.68 -9.39 37.23
N PHE A 201 -7.67 -8.93 36.46
CA PHE A 201 -7.42 -8.03 35.33
C PHE A 201 -8.17 -6.69 35.37
N HIS A 202 -8.99 -6.38 36.38
CA HIS A 202 -9.90 -5.21 36.36
C HIS A 202 -9.25 -3.89 35.88
N SER A 203 -8.05 -3.53 36.35
CA SER A 203 -7.41 -2.27 35.94
C SER A 203 -6.75 -2.31 34.55
N THR A 204 -6.26 -3.48 34.12
CA THR A 204 -5.56 -3.65 32.84
C THR A 204 -6.53 -3.90 31.70
N ALA A 205 -7.55 -4.73 31.93
CA ALA A 205 -8.64 -4.97 30.99
C ALA A 205 -9.35 -3.66 30.64
N TYR A 206 -9.68 -2.82 31.63
CA TYR A 206 -10.33 -1.53 31.37
C TYR A 206 -9.50 -0.61 30.47
N ARG A 207 -8.18 -0.53 30.68
CA ARG A 207 -7.27 0.29 29.85
C ARG A 207 -7.19 -0.23 28.41
N ILE A 208 -7.09 -1.54 28.23
CA ILE A 208 -7.07 -2.18 26.90
C ILE A 208 -8.41 -1.91 26.18
N THR A 209 -9.53 -2.11 26.88
CA THR A 209 -10.87 -1.83 26.37
C THR A 209 -11.03 -0.37 25.96
N ALA A 210 -10.59 0.58 26.79
CA ALA A 210 -10.65 2.01 26.48
C ALA A 210 -9.84 2.35 25.22
N VAL A 211 -8.64 1.79 25.05
CA VAL A 211 -7.82 1.97 23.84
C VAL A 211 -8.53 1.38 22.61
N ILE A 212 -9.11 0.19 22.74
CA ILE A 212 -9.89 -0.44 21.69
C ILE A 212 -11.07 0.44 21.27
N PHE A 213 -11.84 0.96 22.24
CA PHE A 213 -12.96 1.86 21.96
C PHE A 213 -12.51 3.15 21.28
N ALA A 214 -11.39 3.73 21.69
CA ALA A 214 -10.83 4.91 21.04
C ALA A 214 -10.45 4.61 19.58
N VAL A 215 -9.77 3.50 19.32
CA VAL A 215 -9.42 3.06 17.96
C VAL A 215 -10.67 2.79 17.12
N ALA A 216 -11.65 2.08 17.70
CA ALA A 216 -12.91 1.77 17.08
C ALA A 216 -13.72 3.02 16.72
N GLY A 217 -13.82 3.98 17.65
CA GLY A 217 -14.49 5.27 17.42
C GLY A 217 -13.81 6.07 16.31
N VAL A 218 -12.48 6.12 16.31
CA VAL A 218 -11.69 6.75 15.23
C VAL A 218 -11.91 6.06 13.89
N MET A 219 -12.02 4.73 13.85
CA MET A 219 -12.38 3.99 12.62
C MET A 219 -13.82 4.25 12.18
N LEU A 220 -14.79 4.34 13.11
CA LEU A 220 -16.18 4.66 12.76
C LEU A 220 -16.30 6.05 12.14
N LEU A 221 -15.50 7.02 12.57
CA LEU A 221 -15.45 8.35 11.95
C LEU A 221 -15.03 8.31 10.48
N SER A 222 -14.21 7.34 10.04
CA SER A 222 -13.89 7.18 8.62
C SER A 222 -15.08 6.69 7.79
N MET A 223 -16.11 6.13 8.43
CA MET A 223 -17.31 5.59 7.77
C MET A 223 -18.45 6.60 7.67
N VAL A 224 -18.42 7.66 8.49
CA VAL A 224 -19.50 8.65 8.57
C VAL A 224 -19.17 9.85 7.69
N GLY A 225 -20.21 10.36 7.01
CA GLY A 225 -20.12 11.56 6.18
C GLY A 225 -19.66 11.28 4.76
N ARG A 226 -18.98 12.26 4.16
CA ARG A 226 -18.44 12.17 2.80
C ARG A 226 -16.93 12.25 2.82
N SER A 227 -16.30 11.39 2.05
CA SER A 227 -14.88 11.48 1.77
C SER A 227 -14.63 12.71 0.89
N LYS A 228 -13.50 13.37 1.09
CA LYS A 228 -13.15 14.61 0.40
C LYS A 228 -11.78 14.44 -0.25
N LEU A 229 -11.77 14.48 -1.59
CA LEU A 229 -10.58 14.65 -2.39
C LEU A 229 -10.40 16.15 -2.65
N THR A 230 -9.19 16.66 -2.46
CA THR A 230 -8.86 18.05 -2.76
C THR A 230 -7.56 18.08 -3.53
N ILE A 231 -7.61 18.59 -4.75
CA ILE A 231 -6.49 18.76 -5.67
C ILE A 231 -6.25 20.28 -5.75
N SER A 232 -5.07 20.73 -5.33
CA SER A 232 -4.60 22.10 -5.55
C SER A 232 -3.34 22.06 -6.42
N GLY A 233 -2.84 23.21 -6.86
CA GLY A 233 -1.57 23.25 -7.60
C GLY A 233 -0.39 22.64 -6.82
N GLU A 234 -0.40 22.74 -5.50
CA GLU A 234 0.73 22.29 -4.66
C GLU A 234 0.64 20.82 -4.23
N LYS A 235 -0.57 20.29 -4.02
CA LYS A 235 -0.76 18.97 -3.42
C LYS A 235 -2.13 18.36 -3.71
N VAL A 236 -2.19 17.05 -3.60
CA VAL A 236 -3.41 16.26 -3.54
C VAL A 236 -3.61 15.75 -2.13
N THR A 237 -4.79 15.99 -1.56
CA THR A 237 -5.17 15.51 -0.23
C THR A 237 -6.44 14.70 -0.29
N PHE A 238 -6.50 13.63 0.49
CA PHE A 238 -7.67 12.80 0.63
C PHE A 238 -8.01 12.60 2.10
N ARG A 239 -9.28 12.82 2.44
CA ARG A 239 -9.85 12.51 3.76
C ARG A 239 -10.99 11.52 3.58
N GLN A 240 -10.93 10.39 4.26
CA GLN A 240 -12.01 9.41 4.27
C GLN A 240 -13.04 9.77 5.36
N GLY A 241 -14.29 10.01 4.98
CA GLY A 241 -15.33 10.45 5.92
C GLY A 241 -14.92 11.65 6.80
N TYR A 242 -15.14 11.51 8.11
CA TYR A 242 -14.67 12.42 9.16
C TYR A 242 -13.37 11.99 9.84
N PHE A 243 -12.63 11.06 9.24
CA PHE A 243 -11.35 10.62 9.79
C PHE A 243 -10.40 11.81 9.98
N PRO A 244 -9.74 11.94 11.15
CA PRO A 244 -8.91 13.10 11.44
C PRO A 244 -7.64 13.14 10.60
N LEU A 245 -7.10 11.98 10.23
CA LEU A 245 -5.91 11.89 9.39
C LEU A 245 -6.27 12.11 7.93
N LYS A 246 -5.47 12.94 7.27
CA LYS A 246 -5.57 13.20 5.83
C LYS A 246 -4.33 12.62 5.17
N ALA A 247 -4.52 11.84 4.12
CA ALA A 247 -3.41 11.52 3.22
C ALA A 247 -3.11 12.77 2.39
N SER A 248 -1.83 13.08 2.20
CA SER A 248 -1.39 14.24 1.43
C SER A 248 -0.16 13.87 0.62
N LEU A 249 -0.13 14.29 -0.65
CA LEU A 249 0.99 14.09 -1.56
C LEU A 249 1.21 15.38 -2.34
N ARG A 250 2.45 15.87 -2.38
CA ARG A 250 2.79 17.08 -3.14
C ARG A 250 2.65 16.79 -4.63
N MET A 251 2.20 17.78 -5.42
CA MET A 251 1.94 17.61 -6.84
C MET A 251 3.20 17.19 -7.61
N GLU A 252 4.34 17.81 -7.29
CA GLU A 252 5.67 17.47 -7.83
C GLU A 252 6.17 16.09 -7.39
N ALA A 253 5.67 15.56 -6.28
CA ALA A 253 6.06 14.24 -5.77
C ALA A 253 5.19 13.11 -6.32
N ILE A 254 4.17 13.40 -7.14
CA ILE A 254 3.37 12.36 -7.78
C ILE A 254 4.21 11.79 -8.91
N GLU A 255 4.63 10.54 -8.78
CA GLU A 255 5.35 9.81 -9.82
C GLU A 255 4.43 8.93 -10.63
N GLU A 256 3.41 8.31 -10.03
CA GLU A 256 2.51 7.42 -10.76
C GLU A 256 1.07 7.60 -10.29
N LEU A 257 0.15 7.51 -11.25
CA LEU A 257 -1.28 7.40 -11.02
C LEU A 257 -1.70 6.02 -11.47
N ILE A 258 -2.37 5.33 -10.56
CA ILE A 258 -2.69 3.93 -10.69
C ILE A 258 -4.19 3.76 -10.48
N VAL A 259 -4.85 3.14 -11.45
CA VAL A 259 -6.26 2.79 -11.37
C VAL A 259 -6.33 1.30 -11.09
N ALA A 260 -6.95 0.91 -9.98
CA ALA A 260 -7.05 -0.49 -9.61
C ALA A 260 -8.32 -0.78 -8.81
N GLY A 261 -9.12 -1.72 -9.31
CA GLY A 261 -10.28 -2.25 -8.58
C GLY A 261 -11.29 -1.16 -8.22
N ASP A 262 -11.31 -0.81 -6.95
CA ASP A 262 -12.25 0.09 -6.26
C ASP A 262 -11.66 1.49 -5.99
N GLY A 263 -10.56 1.88 -6.66
CA GLY A 263 -9.98 3.20 -6.45
C GLY A 263 -8.84 3.62 -7.37
N ILE A 264 -8.36 4.85 -7.12
CA ILE A 264 -7.09 5.36 -7.66
C ILE A 264 -6.06 5.49 -6.53
N THR A 265 -4.83 5.08 -6.81
CA THR A 265 -3.68 5.37 -5.96
C THR A 265 -2.77 6.36 -6.66
N LEU A 266 -2.47 7.48 -6.00
CA LEU A 266 -1.40 8.39 -6.37
C LEU A 266 -0.16 8.02 -5.55
N ILE A 267 0.94 7.72 -6.22
CA ILE A 267 2.17 7.25 -5.58
C ILE A 267 3.27 8.29 -5.78
N GLY A 268 3.97 8.61 -4.69
CA GLY A 268 5.30 9.20 -4.71
C GLY A 268 6.28 8.42 -3.84
N ASP A 269 7.52 8.90 -3.82
CA ASP A 269 8.64 8.35 -3.07
C ASP A 269 8.33 8.00 -1.61
N THR A 270 7.77 8.95 -0.86
CA THR A 270 7.61 8.83 0.61
C THR A 270 6.21 8.45 1.03
N ASN A 271 5.21 8.83 0.22
CA ASN A 271 3.80 8.75 0.58
C ASN A 271 2.95 8.33 -0.61
N ALA A 272 1.79 7.76 -0.32
CA ALA A 272 0.77 7.49 -1.32
C ALA A 272 -0.59 8.03 -0.84
N VAL A 273 -1.40 8.50 -1.79
CA VAL A 273 -2.78 8.89 -1.54
C VAL A 273 -3.66 7.88 -2.24
N TRP A 274 -4.36 7.06 -1.46
CA TRP A 274 -5.35 6.12 -1.97
C TRP A 274 -6.74 6.75 -1.88
N VAL A 275 -7.38 6.89 -3.04
CA VAL A 275 -8.74 7.37 -3.21
C VAL A 275 -9.62 6.16 -3.49
N HIS A 276 -10.27 5.65 -2.47
CA HIS A 276 -11.35 4.68 -2.63
C HIS A 276 -12.60 5.33 -3.16
N TRP A 277 -13.28 4.67 -4.09
CA TRP A 277 -14.60 5.06 -4.54
C TRP A 277 -15.56 3.86 -4.43
N GLY A 278 -16.43 3.88 -3.42
CA GLY A 278 -17.57 2.94 -3.34
C GLY A 278 -18.72 3.34 -4.28
N THR A 279 -18.41 3.90 -5.44
CA THR A 279 -19.35 4.56 -6.34
C THR A 279 -19.80 3.65 -7.48
N SER A 280 -20.76 4.10 -8.28
CA SER A 280 -21.16 3.36 -9.48
C SER A 280 -19.98 3.20 -10.46
N LYS A 281 -20.10 2.28 -11.42
CA LYS A 281 -19.10 2.15 -12.49
C LYS A 281 -18.94 3.45 -13.28
N GLN A 282 -20.06 4.15 -13.55
CA GLN A 282 -20.03 5.44 -14.27
C GLN A 282 -19.25 6.50 -13.50
N ASP A 283 -19.44 6.58 -12.18
CA ASP A 283 -18.66 7.48 -11.33
C ASP A 283 -17.19 7.08 -11.32
N SER A 284 -16.89 5.78 -11.28
CA SER A 284 -15.50 5.27 -11.32
C SER A 284 -14.79 5.70 -12.61
N ASP A 285 -15.46 5.53 -13.76
CA ASP A 285 -14.95 5.92 -15.08
C ASP A 285 -14.76 7.46 -15.14
N TYR A 286 -15.68 8.23 -14.56
CA TYR A 286 -15.54 9.67 -14.46
C TYR A 286 -14.35 10.09 -13.57
N LEU A 287 -14.16 9.41 -12.43
CA LEU A 287 -13.06 9.68 -11.51
C LEU A 287 -11.70 9.37 -12.14
N GLU A 288 -11.63 8.27 -12.89
CA GLU A 288 -10.46 7.87 -13.66
C GLU A 288 -10.05 8.94 -14.68
N ALA A 289 -11.02 9.61 -15.32
CA ALA A 289 -10.74 10.68 -16.27
C ALA A 289 -10.49 12.05 -15.60
N VAL A 290 -11.27 12.40 -14.56
CA VAL A 290 -11.26 13.75 -13.99
C VAL A 290 -10.02 14.00 -13.13
N ILE A 291 -9.52 12.99 -12.42
CA ILE A 291 -8.36 13.15 -11.54
C ILE A 291 -7.10 13.52 -12.35
N PRO A 292 -6.70 12.77 -13.41
CA PRO A 292 -5.59 13.17 -14.26
C PRO A 292 -5.78 14.55 -14.90
N TYR A 293 -7.00 14.86 -15.38
CA TYR A 293 -7.33 16.15 -15.94
C TYR A 293 -7.09 17.30 -14.95
N GLN A 294 -7.58 17.17 -13.71
CA GLN A 294 -7.43 18.23 -12.70
C GLN A 294 -5.99 18.35 -12.19
N ILE A 295 -5.26 17.24 -12.07
CA ILE A 295 -3.82 17.24 -11.76
C ILE A 295 -3.08 18.04 -12.84
N GLN A 296 -3.31 17.72 -14.11
CA GLN A 296 -2.68 18.43 -15.22
C GLN A 296 -3.06 19.91 -15.22
N ARG A 297 -4.36 20.24 -15.18
CA ARG A 297 -4.85 21.62 -15.20
C ARG A 297 -4.26 22.48 -14.07
N LEU A 298 -4.22 21.96 -12.85
CA LEU A 298 -3.82 22.72 -11.67
C LEU A 298 -2.30 22.78 -11.48
N SER A 299 -1.55 21.84 -12.05
CA SER A 299 -0.07 21.87 -12.06
C SER A 299 0.54 22.94 -12.98
N VAL A 300 -0.21 23.43 -13.98
CA VAL A 300 0.29 24.43 -14.94
C VAL A 300 0.59 25.78 -14.27
N GLY A 301 -0.01 26.05 -13.11
CA GLY A 301 0.22 27.30 -12.35
C GLY A 301 1.31 27.24 -11.28
N THR A 302 1.97 26.09 -11.06
CA THR A 302 2.89 25.88 -9.92
C THR A 302 4.30 25.45 -10.30
N LEU A 303 4.57 25.26 -11.59
CA LEU A 303 5.91 24.96 -12.08
C LEU A 303 6.58 26.29 -12.49
N PRO A 304 7.80 26.57 -11.99
CA PRO A 304 8.53 27.81 -12.29
C PRO A 304 8.81 27.98 -13.79
#